data_AF-A0A2V6HV21-F1
#
_entry.id   AF-A0A2V6HV21-F1
#
_cell.length_a   1.000
_cell.length_b   1.000
_cell.length_c   1.000
_cell.angle_alpha   90.00
_cell.angle_beta   90.00
_cell.angle_gamma   90.00
#
_symmetry.space_group_name_H-M   'P 1'
#
loop_
_entity.id
_entity.type
_entity.pdbx_description
1 polymer ?
#
loop_
_entity_poly.entity_id
_entity_poly.type
_entity_poly.pdbx_seq_one_letter_code
_entity_poly.pdbx_strand_id
1 'polypeptide(L)'
;MGRCFTKPRRLACLGAVGLGLLTILIYRPAWHGGFIWDDDRYVTQNRLLTAPDGLRRIWFSLDAPSQYFPLTYSVLRIERSLWGLNPTGYHWVNILLHVANALLVWRVLSRLKIPGASLAAAVFAVHPVQVESVAWISELKNVLMGFFFLLTLWMWTRSRRWTAGRLVGEIPSRHTGPCFTDAD
;
A
#
# COMPACT_ATOMS: atom_id res chain seq x y z
N MET A 1 -19.94 -37.47 1.27
CA MET A 1 -19.11 -36.57 2.10
C MET A 1 -18.27 -35.67 1.20
N GLY A 2 -18.81 -34.51 0.80
CA GLY A 2 -18.14 -33.57 -0.09
C GLY A 2 -17.17 -32.66 0.67
N ARG A 3 -15.86 -32.75 0.39
CA ARG A 3 -14.88 -31.77 0.88
C ARG A 3 -15.03 -30.49 0.04
N CYS A 4 -15.59 -29.46 0.66
CA CYS A 4 -15.84 -28.15 0.07
C CYS A 4 -14.55 -27.51 -0.48
N PHE A 5 -14.62 -27.01 -1.72
CA PHE A 5 -13.61 -26.31 -2.54
C PHE A 5 -13.13 -24.96 -1.94
N THR A 6 -12.69 -24.92 -0.68
CA THR A 6 -12.24 -23.69 0.02
C THR A 6 -10.72 -23.52 0.14
N LYS A 7 -9.94 -24.51 -0.31
CA LYS A 7 -8.47 -24.57 -0.13
C LYS A 7 -7.69 -23.33 -0.62
N PRO A 8 -7.91 -22.76 -1.83
CA PRO A 8 -7.06 -21.69 -2.33
C PRO A 8 -7.22 -20.37 -1.57
N ARG A 9 -8.45 -20.07 -1.11
CA ARG A 9 -8.73 -18.85 -0.32
C ARG A 9 -8.14 -18.94 1.08
N ARG A 10 -8.22 -20.11 1.72
CA ARG A 10 -7.65 -20.33 3.06
C ARG A 10 -6.12 -20.21 3.06
N LEU A 11 -5.45 -20.81 2.08
CA LEU A 11 -3.99 -20.70 1.93
C LEU A 11 -3.54 -19.25 1.69
N ALA A 12 -4.27 -18.50 0.86
CA ALA A 12 -3.99 -17.09 0.63
C ALA A 12 -4.19 -16.23 1.89
N CYS A 13 -5.23 -16.50 2.67
CA CYS A 13 -5.45 -15.83 3.97
C CYS A 13 -4.33 -16.16 4.97
N LEU A 14 -3.97 -17.44 5.10
CA LEU A 14 -2.88 -17.86 5.99
C LEU A 14 -1.55 -17.24 5.60
N GLY A 15 -1.23 -17.19 4.30
CA GLY A 15 -0.03 -16.51 3.83
C GLY A 15 -0.07 -15.01 4.09
N ALA A 16 -1.24 -14.37 4.03
CA ALA A 16 -1.37 -12.93 4.28
C ALA A 16 -1.17 -12.60 5.76
N VAL A 17 -1.77 -13.41 6.62
CA VAL A 17 -1.55 -13.35 8.07
C VAL A 17 -0.09 -13.61 8.40
N GLY A 18 0.51 -14.66 7.82
CA GLY A 18 1.92 -14.98 8.03
C GLY A 18 2.87 -13.86 7.60
N LEU A 19 2.63 -13.24 6.43
CA LEU A 19 3.42 -12.10 5.95
C LEU A 19 3.27 -10.88 6.87
N GLY A 20 2.04 -10.58 7.32
CA GLY A 20 1.80 -9.49 8.26
C GLY A 20 2.51 -9.71 9.58
N LEU A 21 2.37 -10.89 10.18
CA LEU A 21 3.02 -11.25 11.44
C LEU A 21 4.55 -11.24 11.33
N LEU A 22 5.11 -11.76 10.24
CA LEU A 22 6.55 -11.72 9.97
C LEU A 22 7.05 -10.27 9.92
N THR A 23 6.35 -9.41 9.18
CA THR A 23 6.72 -7.99 9.05
C THR A 23 6.70 -7.31 10.42
N ILE A 24 5.61 -7.46 11.17
CA ILE A 24 5.46 -6.92 12.53
C ILE A 24 6.59 -7.40 13.44
N LEU A 25 6.93 -8.70 13.41
CA LEU A 25 7.99 -9.26 14.24
C LEU A 25 9.37 -8.67 13.91
N ILE A 26 9.70 -8.52 12.63
CA ILE A 26 10.97 -7.94 12.18
C ILE A 26 11.09 -6.47 12.61
N TYR A 27 9.99 -5.72 12.54
CA TYR A 27 9.94 -4.31 12.95
C TYR A 27 9.69 -4.09 14.44
N ARG A 28 9.71 -5.14 15.28
CA ARG A 28 9.58 -5.01 16.74
C ARG A 28 10.51 -3.97 17.38
N PRO A 29 11.78 -3.81 16.96
CA PRO A 29 12.64 -2.76 17.51
C PRO A 29 12.09 -1.35 17.27
N ALA A 30 11.42 -1.11 16.15
CA ALA A 30 10.96 0.23 15.75
C ALA A 30 9.93 0.79 16.74
N TRP A 31 8.92 0.02 17.18
CA TRP A 31 7.91 0.55 18.10
C TRP A 31 8.38 0.74 19.55
N HIS A 32 9.61 0.30 19.87
CA HIS A 32 10.31 0.63 21.11
C HIS A 32 11.28 1.81 20.94
N GLY A 33 11.42 2.31 19.70
CA GLY A 33 12.22 3.49 19.37
C GLY A 33 11.57 4.78 19.83
N GLY A 34 12.41 5.82 19.93
CA GLY A 34 11.98 7.20 20.14
C GLY A 34 11.95 8.01 18.84
N PHE A 35 11.64 9.28 18.96
CA PHE A 35 11.83 10.25 17.88
C PHE A 35 13.32 10.39 17.55
N ILE A 36 13.68 10.33 16.27
CA ILE A 36 15.06 10.41 15.79
C ILE A 36 15.18 11.40 14.63
N TRP A 37 16.43 11.87 14.38
CA TRP A 37 16.74 12.80 13.31
C TRP A 37 15.78 14.01 13.30
N ASP A 38 15.21 14.36 12.15
CA ASP A 38 14.33 15.52 12.00
C ASP A 38 12.90 15.31 12.54
N ASP A 39 12.60 14.20 13.25
CA ASP A 39 11.28 14.01 13.91
C ASP A 39 10.94 15.17 14.85
N ASP A 40 11.94 15.90 15.36
CA ASP A 40 11.74 17.11 16.12
C ASP A 40 11.00 18.18 15.29
N ARG A 41 11.43 18.42 14.05
CA ARG A 41 10.84 19.40 13.13
C ARG A 41 9.52 18.94 12.56
N TYR A 42 9.38 17.66 12.22
CA TYR A 42 8.16 17.15 11.59
C TYR A 42 7.04 16.85 12.61
N VAL A 43 7.39 16.42 13.82
CA VAL A 43 6.45 15.93 14.82
C VAL A 43 6.48 16.73 16.12
N THR A 44 7.60 16.73 16.85
CA THR A 44 7.55 17.14 18.26
C THR A 44 7.35 18.66 18.42
N GLN A 45 8.05 19.46 17.62
CA GLN A 45 8.03 20.93 17.61
C GLN A 45 7.11 21.52 16.53
N ASN A 46 6.49 20.67 15.70
CA ASN A 46 5.63 21.12 14.60
C ASN A 46 4.29 21.68 15.09
N ARG A 47 4.18 23.01 15.15
CA ARG A 47 2.95 23.70 15.56
C ARG A 47 1.76 23.45 14.63
N LEU A 48 1.98 23.06 13.38
CA LEU A 48 0.89 22.73 12.45
C LEU A 48 0.07 21.52 12.91
N LEU A 49 0.65 20.65 13.73
CA LEU A 49 -0.03 19.45 14.24
C LEU A 49 -0.97 19.75 15.41
N THR A 50 -0.84 20.91 16.07
CA THR A 50 -1.63 21.25 17.26
C THR A 50 -2.43 22.55 17.12
N ALA A 51 -2.02 23.47 16.24
CA ALA A 51 -2.71 24.73 16.02
C ALA A 51 -4.17 24.50 15.56
N PRO A 52 -5.17 25.30 16.00
CA PRO A 52 -6.57 25.13 15.60
C PRO A 52 -6.79 25.22 14.09
N ASP A 53 -6.08 26.14 13.44
CA ASP A 53 -6.09 26.34 11.99
C ASP A 53 -5.05 25.48 11.23
N GLY A 54 -4.36 24.58 11.96
CA GLY A 54 -3.23 23.83 11.44
C GLY A 54 -3.57 23.00 10.21
N LEU A 55 -4.75 22.37 10.14
CA LEU A 55 -5.16 21.61 8.95
C LEU A 55 -5.31 22.50 7.72
N ARG A 56 -5.89 23.69 7.85
CA ARG A 56 -5.98 24.64 6.73
C ARG A 56 -4.58 25.07 6.28
N ARG A 57 -3.68 25.36 7.22
CA ARG A 57 -2.30 25.76 6.92
C ARG A 57 -1.49 24.63 6.26
N ILE A 58 -1.68 23.39 6.70
CA ILE A 58 -1.05 22.20 6.10
C ILE A 58 -1.31 22.12 4.59
N TRP A 59 -2.50 22.48 4.11
CA TRP A 59 -2.90 22.31 2.71
C TRP A 59 -2.80 23.58 1.85
N PHE A 60 -2.83 24.76 2.46
CA PHE A 60 -2.99 26.02 1.73
C PHE A 60 -1.93 27.08 2.09
N SER A 61 -0.88 26.71 2.84
CA SER A 61 0.24 27.60 3.15
C SER A 61 1.58 26.89 2.96
N LEU A 62 2.65 27.67 2.88
CA LEU A 62 4.03 27.17 2.82
C LEU A 62 4.72 27.18 4.19
N ASP A 63 3.93 27.20 5.28
CA ASP A 63 4.43 27.25 6.66
C ASP A 63 5.06 25.93 7.16
N ALA A 64 5.26 24.95 6.27
CA ALA A 64 5.82 23.66 6.63
C ALA A 64 7.25 23.83 7.17
N PRO A 65 7.57 23.32 8.37
CA PRO A 65 8.86 23.59 9.03
C PRO A 65 10.07 22.93 8.35
N SER A 66 9.85 21.98 7.44
CA SER A 66 10.92 21.35 6.67
C SER A 66 10.54 21.23 5.19
N GLN A 67 9.74 20.23 4.84
CA GLN A 67 9.30 19.98 3.47
C GLN A 67 7.77 19.96 3.39
N TYR A 68 7.21 20.32 2.24
CA TYR A 68 5.77 20.42 2.03
C TYR A 68 5.15 19.05 1.68
N PHE A 69 4.61 18.36 2.69
CA PHE A 69 3.90 17.09 2.54
C PHE A 69 2.51 17.14 3.20
N PRO A 70 1.51 17.73 2.54
CA PRO A 70 0.21 18.03 3.16
C PRO A 70 -0.51 16.79 3.68
N LEU A 71 -0.46 15.69 2.93
CA LEU A 71 -1.08 14.43 3.34
C LEU A 71 -0.35 13.84 4.56
N THR A 72 0.98 13.79 4.54
CA THR A 72 1.78 13.29 5.67
C THR A 72 1.51 14.09 6.94
N TYR A 73 1.53 15.42 6.89
CA TYR A 73 1.22 16.24 8.05
C TYR A 73 -0.23 16.11 8.52
N SER A 74 -1.17 15.86 7.61
CA SER A 74 -2.55 15.57 8.00
C SER A 74 -2.65 14.29 8.82
N VAL A 75 -1.93 13.23 8.41
CA VAL A 75 -1.86 11.98 9.17
C VAL A 75 -1.13 12.20 10.51
N LEU A 76 0.06 12.82 10.50
CA LEU A 76 0.82 13.12 11.72
C LEU A 76 0.03 14.00 12.71
N ARG A 77 -0.85 14.87 12.22
CA ARG A 77 -1.75 15.68 13.05
C ARG A 77 -2.79 14.81 13.75
N ILE A 78 -3.39 13.87 13.02
CA ILE A 78 -4.32 12.90 13.60
C ILE A 78 -3.57 12.07 14.65
N GLU A 79 -2.39 11.56 14.32
CA GLU A 79 -1.56 10.80 15.26
C GLU A 79 -1.19 11.61 16.50
N ARG A 80 -0.83 12.89 16.34
CA ARG A 80 -0.57 13.80 17.47
C ARG A 80 -1.79 14.02 18.37
N SER A 81 -2.98 14.03 17.80
CA SER A 81 -4.23 14.12 18.58
C SER A 81 -4.57 12.83 19.33
N LEU A 82 -4.20 11.66 18.79
CA LEU A 82 -4.50 10.35 19.39
C LEU A 82 -3.45 9.91 20.43
N TRP A 83 -2.18 10.13 20.14
CA TRP A 83 -1.05 9.55 20.88
C TRP A 83 -0.20 10.61 21.59
N GLY A 84 -0.45 11.90 21.37
CA GLY A 84 0.39 12.97 21.91
C GLY A 84 1.84 12.83 21.45
N LEU A 85 2.78 12.83 22.40
CA LEU A 85 4.21 12.60 22.13
C LEU A 85 4.65 11.16 22.43
N ASN A 86 3.74 10.20 22.41
CA ASN A 86 4.11 8.80 22.55
C ASN A 86 4.54 8.23 21.17
N PRO A 87 5.85 7.96 20.92
CA PRO A 87 6.36 7.52 19.62
C PRO A 87 5.81 6.15 19.19
N THR A 88 5.43 5.29 20.15
CA THR A 88 4.92 3.94 19.85
C THR A 88 3.72 3.96 18.92
N GLY A 89 2.79 4.90 19.11
CA GLY A 89 1.61 5.03 18.24
C GLY A 89 1.99 5.31 16.78
N TYR A 90 3.00 6.16 16.59
CA TYR A 90 3.50 6.55 15.28
C TYR A 90 4.18 5.40 14.54
N HIS A 91 5.04 4.66 15.23
CA HIS A 91 5.67 3.48 14.64
C HIS A 91 4.63 2.42 14.24
N TRP A 92 3.55 2.23 15.01
CA TRP A 92 2.49 1.29 14.63
C TRP A 92 1.80 1.69 13.33
N VAL A 93 1.52 2.98 13.11
CA VAL A 93 0.93 3.45 11.85
C VAL A 93 1.84 3.13 10.67
N ASN A 94 3.14 3.44 10.77
CA ASN A 94 4.11 3.11 9.72
C ASN A 94 4.18 1.60 9.45
N ILE A 95 4.27 0.78 10.50
CA ILE A 95 4.40 -0.67 10.37
C ILE A 95 3.14 -1.28 9.74
N LEU A 96 1.94 -0.85 10.16
CA LEU A 96 0.69 -1.35 9.59
C LEU A 96 0.51 -0.93 8.13
N LEU A 97 0.91 0.30 7.78
CA LEU A 97 0.95 0.73 6.38
C LEU A 97 1.97 -0.08 5.56
N HIS A 98 3.13 -0.41 6.13
CA HIS A 98 4.11 -1.27 5.45
C HIS A 98 3.60 -2.71 5.25
N VAL A 99 2.88 -3.26 6.23
CA VAL A 99 2.17 -4.54 6.06
C VAL A 99 1.18 -4.44 4.90
N ALA A 100 0.40 -3.37 4.81
CA ALA A 100 -0.51 -3.14 3.69
C ALA A 100 0.24 -3.05 2.36
N ASN A 101 1.39 -2.38 2.31
CA ASN A 101 2.26 -2.30 1.13
C ASN A 101 2.75 -3.69 0.71
N ALA A 102 3.27 -4.49 1.63
CA ALA A 102 3.74 -5.84 1.36
C ALA A 102 2.62 -6.75 0.81
N LEU A 103 1.41 -6.63 1.39
CA LEU A 103 0.23 -7.34 0.88
C LEU A 103 -0.15 -6.86 -0.52
N LEU A 104 -0.11 -5.56 -0.80
CA LEU A 104 -0.38 -5.02 -2.13
C LEU A 104 0.66 -5.49 -3.16
N VAL A 105 1.95 -5.50 -2.82
CA VAL A 105 3.02 -6.08 -3.66
C VAL A 105 2.67 -7.53 -4.01
N TRP A 106 2.34 -8.35 -3.02
CA TRP A 106 1.95 -9.74 -3.28
C TRP A 106 0.74 -9.83 -4.21
N ARG A 107 -0.29 -9.00 -3.99
CA ARG A 107 -1.51 -9.00 -4.82
C ARG A 107 -1.21 -8.57 -6.25
N VAL A 108 -0.39 -7.54 -6.46
CA VAL A 108 0.02 -7.07 -7.79
C VAL A 108 0.81 -8.15 -8.51
N LEU A 109 1.86 -8.70 -7.88
CA LEU A 109 2.72 -9.72 -8.50
C LEU A 109 1.95 -11.00 -8.82
N SER A 110 1.07 -11.45 -7.90
CA SER A 110 0.19 -12.60 -8.14
C SER A 110 -0.75 -12.34 -9.32
N ARG A 111 -1.24 -11.11 -9.44
CA ARG A 111 -2.17 -10.72 -10.50
C ARG A 111 -1.49 -10.64 -11.87
N LEU A 112 -0.21 -10.28 -11.90
CA LEU A 112 0.69 -10.32 -13.05
C LEU A 112 1.23 -11.72 -13.35
N LYS A 113 0.89 -12.73 -12.54
CA LYS A 113 1.35 -14.12 -12.66
C LYS A 113 2.88 -14.28 -12.57
N ILE A 114 3.54 -13.42 -11.80
CA ILE A 114 4.98 -13.54 -11.54
C ILE A 114 5.22 -14.77 -10.64
N PRO A 115 6.08 -15.73 -11.03
CA PRO A 115 6.43 -16.86 -10.18
C PRO A 115 7.12 -16.35 -8.90
N GLY A 116 6.80 -16.94 -7.75
CA GLY A 116 7.38 -16.53 -6.48
C GLY A 116 6.85 -15.20 -5.91
N ALA A 117 5.67 -14.72 -6.35
CA ALA A 117 5.08 -13.46 -5.89
C ALA A 117 5.01 -13.30 -4.35
N SER A 118 4.73 -14.37 -3.60
CA SER A 118 4.71 -14.36 -2.14
C SER A 118 6.12 -14.21 -1.53
N LEU A 119 7.12 -14.86 -2.13
CA LEU A 119 8.52 -14.73 -1.72
C LEU A 119 9.03 -13.31 -2.00
N ALA A 120 8.76 -12.77 -3.19
CA ALA A 120 9.14 -11.41 -3.54
C ALA A 120 8.51 -10.38 -2.58
N ALA A 121 7.24 -10.56 -2.19
CA ALA A 121 6.60 -9.72 -1.20
C ALA A 121 7.20 -9.87 0.21
N ALA A 122 7.57 -11.09 0.61
CA ALA A 122 8.26 -11.33 1.87
C ALA A 122 9.65 -10.67 1.89
N VAL A 123 10.42 -10.81 0.81
CA VAL A 123 11.70 -10.11 0.64
C VAL A 123 11.49 -8.61 0.74
N PHE A 124 10.55 -8.03 -0.02
CA PHE A 124 10.21 -6.60 0.09
C PHE A 124 9.89 -6.19 1.53
N ALA A 125 9.07 -6.98 2.24
CA ALA A 125 8.64 -6.65 3.59
C ALA A 125 9.82 -6.57 4.59
N VAL A 126 10.79 -7.48 4.49
CA VAL A 126 11.88 -7.63 5.47
C VAL A 126 13.21 -7.04 5.00
N HIS A 127 13.29 -6.52 3.77
CA HIS A 127 14.54 -6.04 3.21
C HIS A 127 15.07 -4.82 3.99
N PRO A 128 16.36 -4.79 4.37
CA PRO A 128 16.94 -3.68 5.14
C PRO A 128 16.75 -2.29 4.53
N VAL A 129 16.68 -2.19 3.20
CA VAL A 129 16.40 -0.93 2.49
C VAL A 129 15.07 -0.27 2.90
N GLN A 130 14.10 -1.04 3.40
CA GLN A 130 12.81 -0.51 3.86
C GLN A 130 12.90 0.03 5.29
N VAL A 131 13.96 -0.28 6.04
CA VAL A 131 14.03 0.03 7.47
C VAL A 131 13.96 1.52 7.72
N GLU A 132 14.67 2.33 6.94
CA GLU A 132 14.60 3.78 7.04
C GLU A 132 13.17 4.29 6.80
N SER A 133 12.50 3.77 5.77
CA SER A 133 11.12 4.19 5.45
C SER A 133 10.11 3.82 6.53
N VAL A 134 10.29 2.68 7.18
CA VAL A 134 9.29 2.13 8.13
C VAL A 134 9.58 2.53 9.56
N ALA A 135 10.85 2.50 9.99
CA ALA A 135 11.25 2.75 11.36
C ALA A 135 11.34 4.24 11.70
N TRP A 136 11.71 5.11 10.75
CA TRP A 136 11.73 6.55 10.98
C TRP A 136 10.32 7.13 10.86
N ILE A 137 9.80 7.75 11.92
CA ILE A 137 8.42 8.24 11.99
C ILE A 137 8.13 9.24 10.86
N SER A 138 9.01 10.22 10.65
CA SER A 138 8.83 11.24 9.61
C SER A 138 8.95 10.71 8.18
N GLU A 139 9.40 9.47 8.00
CA GLU A 139 9.42 8.79 6.70
C GLU A 139 8.09 8.14 6.33
N LEU A 140 7.04 8.38 7.14
CA LEU A 140 5.64 8.10 6.80
C LEU A 140 5.27 8.58 5.38
N LYS A 141 5.88 9.67 4.90
CA LYS A 141 5.73 10.17 3.53
C LYS A 141 6.02 9.10 2.46
N ASN A 142 7.10 8.33 2.60
CA ASN A 142 7.45 7.26 1.66
C ASN A 142 6.50 6.08 1.79
N VAL A 143 6.14 5.70 3.02
CA VAL A 143 5.24 4.55 3.25
C VAL A 143 3.84 4.82 2.69
N LEU A 144 3.31 6.04 2.87
CA LEU A 144 2.04 6.49 2.29
C LEU A 144 2.12 6.56 0.76
N MET A 145 3.19 7.12 0.20
CA MET A 145 3.38 7.16 -1.26
C MET A 145 3.35 5.74 -1.83
N GLY A 146 4.11 4.82 -1.22
CA GLY A 146 4.13 3.41 -1.59
C GLY A 146 2.74 2.78 -1.56
N PHE A 147 1.95 3.07 -0.52
CA PHE A 147 0.58 2.56 -0.39
C PHE A 147 -0.32 3.01 -1.53
N PHE A 148 -0.42 4.32 -1.77
CA PHE A 148 -1.29 4.83 -2.83
C PHE A 148 -0.83 4.42 -4.23
N PHE A 149 0.48 4.36 -4.46
CA PHE A 149 1.04 3.87 -5.72
C PHE A 149 0.67 2.40 -5.97
N LEU A 150 0.94 1.52 -5.01
CA LEU A 150 0.65 0.09 -5.12
C LEU A 150 -0.86 -0.18 -5.18
N LEU A 151 -1.67 0.58 -4.45
CA LEU A 151 -3.12 0.50 -4.48
C LEU A 151 -3.65 0.87 -5.88
N THR A 152 -3.14 1.96 -6.45
CA THR A 152 -3.48 2.39 -7.81
C THR A 152 -3.11 1.31 -8.83
N LEU A 153 -1.89 0.77 -8.75
CA LEU A 153 -1.43 -0.30 -9.62
C LEU A 153 -2.30 -1.55 -9.51
N TRP A 154 -2.64 -1.95 -8.28
CA TRP A 154 -3.54 -3.08 -8.05
C TRP A 154 -4.92 -2.85 -8.66
N MET A 155 -5.53 -1.68 -8.44
CA MET A 155 -6.83 -1.32 -9.03
C MET A 155 -6.77 -1.29 -10.56
N TRP A 156 -5.73 -0.72 -11.14
CA TRP A 156 -5.52 -0.67 -12.58
C TRP A 156 -5.40 -2.06 -13.22
N THR A 157 -4.65 -2.98 -12.59
CA THR A 157 -4.59 -4.38 -13.06
C THR A 157 -5.93 -5.10 -12.95
N ARG A 158 -6.83 -4.66 -12.05
CA ARG A 158 -8.20 -5.18 -11.94
C ARG A 158 -9.11 -4.62 -13.03
N SER A 159 -8.98 -3.33 -13.39
CA SER A 159 -9.82 -2.70 -14.42
C SER A 159 -9.54 -3.24 -15.83
N ARG A 160 -8.27 -3.56 -16.18
CA ARG A 160 -7.92 -4.11 -17.51
C ARG A 160 -8.62 -5.42 -17.87
N ARG A 161 -9.11 -6.19 -16.88
CA ARG A 161 -9.96 -7.38 -17.15
C ARG A 161 -11.35 -7.01 -17.66
N TRP A 162 -11.88 -5.85 -17.27
CA TRP A 162 -13.20 -5.38 -17.70
C TRP A 162 -13.23 -4.96 -19.16
N THR A 163 -12.16 -4.33 -19.66
CA THR A 163 -12.09 -3.88 -21.06
C THR A 163 -11.83 -5.01 -22.04
N ALA A 164 -10.94 -5.96 -21.72
CA ALA A 164 -10.70 -7.12 -22.57
C ALA A 164 -11.94 -8.03 -22.72
N GLY A 165 -12.76 -8.15 -21.67
CA GLY A 165 -14.02 -8.92 -21.72
C GLY A 165 -15.16 -8.24 -22.50
N ARG A 166 -15.16 -6.90 -22.61
CA ARG A 166 -16.16 -6.15 -23.41
C ARG A 166 -15.80 -6.10 -24.89
N LEU A 167 -14.53 -5.89 -25.23
CA LEU A 167 -14.12 -5.77 -26.64
C LEU A 167 -14.25 -7.09 -27.44
N VAL A 168 -14.24 -8.23 -26.76
CA VAL A 168 -14.46 -9.55 -27.41
C VAL A 168 -15.95 -9.86 -27.59
N GLY A 169 -16.85 -9.18 -26.87
CA GLY A 169 -18.30 -9.36 -26.99
C GLY A 169 -18.98 -8.55 -28.10
N GLU A 170 -18.24 -7.66 -28.77
CA GLU A 170 -18.77 -6.70 -29.75
C GLU A 170 -18.22 -6.90 -31.16
N ILE A 171 -17.67 -8.06 -31.52
CA ILE A 171 -17.38 -8.37 -32.92
C ILE A 171 -18.61 -9.10 -33.50
N PRO A 172 -19.48 -8.43 -34.29
CA PRO A 172 -20.49 -9.14 -35.05
C PRO A 172 -19.72 -9.99 -36.07
N SER A 173 -19.90 -11.31 -36.01
CA SER A 173 -19.45 -12.22 -37.05
C SER A 173 -20.07 -11.76 -38.37
N ARG A 174 -19.28 -11.05 -39.19
CA ARG A 174 -19.68 -10.76 -40.57
C ARG A 174 -19.84 -12.10 -41.26
N HIS A 175 -21.07 -12.34 -41.71
CA HIS A 175 -21.46 -13.46 -42.54
C HIS A 175 -20.41 -13.76 -43.62
N THR A 176 -19.83 -14.94 -43.55
CA THR A 176 -19.23 -15.59 -44.71
C THR A 176 -20.35 -15.84 -45.72
N GLY A 177 -20.32 -15.15 -46.85
CA GLY A 177 -21.21 -15.42 -47.99
C GLY A 177 -21.01 -16.84 -48.55
N PRO A 178 -22.01 -17.38 -49.26
CA PRO A 178 -21.96 -18.77 -49.72
C PRO A 178 -20.84 -18.98 -50.76
N CYS A 179 -20.12 -20.08 -50.55
CA CYS A 179 -19.16 -20.68 -51.46
C CYS A 179 -19.86 -21.02 -52.77
N PHE A 180 -19.45 -20.40 -53.89
CA PHE A 180 -19.88 -20.81 -55.23
C PHE A 180 -19.05 -22.05 -55.59
N THR A 181 -19.69 -23.21 -55.64
CA THR A 181 -19.13 -24.44 -56.21
C THR A 181 -19.27 -24.38 -57.73
N ASP A 182 -18.15 -24.49 -58.42
CA ASP A 182 -18.10 -24.75 -59.86
C ASP A 182 -18.79 -26.09 -60.18
N ALA A 183 -19.67 -26.06 -61.18
CA ALA A 183 -20.15 -27.24 -61.88
C ALA A 183 -20.12 -26.93 -63.39
N ASP A 184 -19.38 -27.80 -64.08
CA ASP A 184 -19.28 -28.05 -65.54
C ASP A 184 -18.46 -27.08 -66.42
#